data_AF-A0A9W3HC51-F1
#
_entry.id   AF-A0A9W3HC51-F1
#
_cell.length_a   1.000
_cell.length_b   1.000
_cell.length_c   1.000
_cell.angle_alpha   90.00
_cell.angle_beta   90.00
_cell.angle_gamma   90.00
#
_symmetry.space_group_name_H-M   'P 1'
#
loop_
_entity.id
_entity.type
_entity.pdbx_description
1 polymer ?
#
loop_
_entity_poly.entity_id
_entity_poly.type
_entity_poly.pdbx_seq_one_letter_code
_entity_poly.pdbx_strand_id
1 'polypeptide(L)'
;MAGLNVSLSFFFATFALCQVARRASKALLPRGAYAHFAREAAGAAQLGACCLEMRVLVEIGPWAGGFSPDLLLTLLFLLFLGHRATLDGASANPTVSLQEFLLAEASLPSTLLKLAAQALGMQAAGALTRLFWAWELSDMHVLQNLMDLHCSSALRTAVPHGALVEGSGAFFFHLTFLHLRNTLPVYRVPAVALLVTVMACAAGPLTSAFFNPTLAASVTFHCSGHTLVQYAQVYWLGPLTGLGCPECTHPLPDEGGAGVQGCSRRTRLGTQHFSRGLALPSSQAGPRDGPGCPAVSRPPPTPFPEEPVLQSEEQVPNPQSEACPRAWRHPETCGGVQGAGARAAWGGRQPLSPH
;
A
#
# COMPACT_ATOMS: atom_id res chain seq x y z
N MET A 1 -23.58 -5.45 -12.21
CA MET A 1 -22.30 -5.76 -12.91
C MET A 1 -21.76 -4.62 -13.75
N ALA A 2 -22.59 -3.79 -14.40
CA ALA A 2 -22.12 -2.67 -15.23
C ALA A 2 -21.17 -1.71 -14.49
N GLY A 3 -21.51 -1.30 -13.26
CA GLY A 3 -20.65 -0.41 -12.47
C GLY A 3 -19.25 -0.95 -12.18
N LEU A 4 -19.12 -2.24 -11.85
CA LEU A 4 -17.82 -2.88 -11.65
C LEU A 4 -16.98 -2.87 -12.93
N ASN A 5 -17.60 -3.17 -14.07
CA ASN A 5 -16.92 -3.17 -15.37
C ASN A 5 -16.41 -1.77 -15.71
N VAL A 6 -17.18 -0.73 -15.44
CA VAL A 6 -16.79 0.67 -15.65
C VAL A 6 -15.55 1.02 -14.79
N SER A 7 -15.55 0.68 -13.51
CA SER A 7 -14.39 0.91 -12.63
C SER A 7 -13.16 0.09 -13.04
N LEU A 8 -13.35 -1.18 -13.45
CA LEU A 8 -12.26 -2.00 -13.98
C LEU A 8 -11.67 -1.39 -15.25
N SER A 9 -12.50 -0.93 -16.19
CA SER A 9 -12.06 -0.21 -17.37
C SER A 9 -11.29 1.06 -17.01
N PHE A 10 -11.73 1.82 -16.00
CA PHE A 10 -11.01 2.99 -15.50
C PHE A 10 -9.63 2.64 -14.93
N PHE A 11 -9.52 1.58 -14.14
CA PHE A 11 -8.24 1.10 -13.63
C PHE A 11 -7.31 0.74 -14.79
N PHE A 12 -7.75 -0.09 -15.73
CA PHE A 12 -6.93 -0.48 -16.89
C PHE A 12 -6.51 0.73 -17.74
N ALA A 13 -7.42 1.66 -18.00
CA ALA A 13 -7.13 2.88 -18.75
C ALA A 13 -6.11 3.77 -18.03
N THR A 14 -6.24 3.95 -16.70
CA THR A 14 -5.30 4.71 -15.89
C THR A 14 -3.91 4.08 -15.90
N PHE A 15 -3.83 2.76 -15.71
CA PHE A 15 -2.57 2.02 -15.82
C PHE A 15 -1.94 2.17 -17.20
N ALA A 16 -2.71 2.00 -18.28
CA ALA A 16 -2.23 2.16 -19.64
C ALA A 16 -1.73 3.59 -19.90
N LEU A 17 -2.49 4.60 -19.51
CA LEU A 17 -2.13 6.02 -19.68
C LEU A 17 -0.84 6.36 -18.94
N CYS A 18 -0.72 5.96 -17.67
CA CYS A 18 0.49 6.19 -16.90
C CYS A 18 1.70 5.44 -17.47
N GLN A 19 1.52 4.22 -18.00
CA GLN A 19 2.59 3.47 -18.65
C GLN A 19 3.04 4.12 -19.97
N VAL A 20 2.10 4.62 -20.77
CA VAL A 20 2.41 5.39 -21.98
C VAL A 20 3.14 6.68 -21.60
N ALA A 21 2.66 7.41 -20.59
CA ALA A 21 3.30 8.63 -20.10
C ALA A 21 4.74 8.38 -19.62
N ARG A 22 4.99 7.28 -18.90
CA ARG A 22 6.37 6.88 -18.52
C ARG A 22 7.23 6.61 -19.73
N ARG A 23 6.76 5.81 -20.69
CA ARG A 23 7.51 5.47 -21.91
C ARG A 23 7.85 6.70 -22.74
N ALA A 24 6.86 7.57 -22.98
CA ALA A 24 7.05 8.83 -23.67
C ALA A 24 8.04 9.74 -22.92
N SER A 25 7.90 9.87 -21.60
CA SER A 25 8.81 10.67 -20.78
C SER A 25 10.24 10.13 -20.80
N LYS A 26 10.45 8.81 -20.79
CA LYS A 26 11.78 8.19 -20.95
C LYS A 26 12.41 8.52 -22.31
N ALA A 27 11.60 8.63 -23.35
CA ALA A 27 12.05 8.92 -24.70
C ALA A 27 12.35 10.42 -24.92
N LEU A 28 11.57 11.30 -24.29
CA LEU A 28 11.60 12.75 -24.55
C LEU A 28 12.42 13.56 -23.54
N LEU A 29 12.55 13.09 -22.29
CA LEU A 29 13.17 13.85 -21.21
C LEU A 29 14.60 13.39 -20.89
N PRO A 30 15.47 14.30 -20.41
CA PRO A 30 16.74 13.92 -19.82
C PRO A 30 16.57 12.93 -18.67
N ARG A 31 17.53 12.01 -18.49
CA ARG A 31 17.47 10.94 -17.47
C ARG A 31 17.15 11.46 -16.06
N GLY A 32 17.74 12.59 -15.65
CA GLY A 32 17.48 13.21 -14.34
C GLY A 32 16.04 13.71 -14.20
N ALA A 33 15.51 14.42 -15.21
CA ALA A 33 14.13 14.90 -15.20
C ALA A 33 13.12 13.74 -15.16
N TYR A 34 13.41 12.64 -15.87
CA TYR A 34 12.62 11.43 -15.76
C TYR A 34 12.67 10.83 -14.34
N ALA A 35 13.88 10.65 -13.79
CA ALA A 35 14.11 9.96 -12.52
C ALA A 35 13.63 10.72 -11.27
N HIS A 36 13.62 12.05 -11.29
CA HIS A 36 13.26 12.85 -10.12
C HIS A 36 11.88 13.50 -10.23
N PHE A 37 11.30 13.56 -11.43
CA PHE A 37 10.00 14.22 -11.66
C PHE A 37 9.00 13.32 -12.39
N ALA A 38 9.24 12.99 -13.66
CA ALA A 38 8.17 12.41 -14.50
C ALA A 38 7.68 11.05 -13.99
N ARG A 39 8.56 10.17 -13.49
CA ARG A 39 8.16 8.88 -12.93
C ARG A 39 7.40 9.00 -11.60
N GLU A 40 7.71 10.02 -10.80
CA GLU A 40 7.02 10.32 -9.54
C GLU A 40 5.62 10.86 -9.82
N ALA A 41 5.50 11.80 -10.75
CA ALA A 41 4.20 12.34 -11.17
C ALA A 41 3.29 11.26 -11.75
N ALA A 42 3.81 10.41 -12.65
CA ALA A 42 3.05 9.29 -13.20
C ALA A 42 2.69 8.25 -12.12
N GLY A 43 3.58 8.01 -11.15
CA GLY A 43 3.31 7.13 -10.00
C GLY A 43 2.18 7.66 -9.12
N ALA A 44 2.29 8.91 -8.69
CA ALA A 44 1.29 9.54 -7.85
C ALA A 44 -0.06 9.68 -8.57
N ALA A 45 -0.07 10.01 -9.86
CA ALA A 45 -1.31 10.06 -10.65
C ALA A 45 -1.98 8.68 -10.76
N GLN A 46 -1.20 7.63 -11.04
CA GLN A 46 -1.73 6.27 -11.09
C GLN A 46 -2.30 5.82 -9.75
N LEU A 47 -1.59 6.09 -8.65
CA LEU A 47 -2.04 5.76 -7.31
C LEU A 47 -3.31 6.53 -6.94
N GLY A 48 -3.27 7.86 -7.09
CA GLY A 48 -4.35 8.75 -6.70
C GLY A 48 -5.65 8.46 -7.45
N ALA A 49 -5.60 8.32 -8.78
CA ALA A 49 -6.78 8.05 -9.57
C ALA A 49 -7.40 6.69 -9.21
N CYS A 50 -6.57 5.65 -9.12
CA CYS A 50 -7.04 4.32 -8.74
C CYS A 50 -7.59 4.29 -7.30
N CYS A 51 -6.97 4.99 -6.34
CA CYS A 51 -7.48 5.06 -4.97
C CYS A 51 -8.79 5.85 -4.86
N LEU A 52 -8.96 6.92 -5.64
CA LEU A 52 -10.22 7.68 -5.68
C LEU A 52 -11.37 6.82 -6.22
N GLU A 53 -11.17 6.12 -7.32
CA GLU A 53 -12.20 5.21 -7.87
C GLU A 53 -12.43 4.00 -6.94
N MET A 54 -11.38 3.46 -6.32
CA MET A 54 -11.52 2.39 -5.34
C MET A 54 -12.34 2.86 -4.13
N ARG A 55 -12.23 4.13 -3.72
CA ARG A 55 -13.03 4.70 -2.64
C ARG A 55 -14.53 4.70 -3.00
N VAL A 56 -14.89 5.04 -4.24
CA VAL A 56 -16.28 4.93 -4.74
C VAL A 56 -16.78 3.48 -4.62
N LEU A 57 -15.97 2.52 -5.07
CA LEU A 57 -16.32 1.10 -4.95
C LEU A 57 -16.50 0.65 -3.50
N VAL A 58 -15.73 1.21 -2.56
CA VAL A 58 -15.79 0.87 -1.13
C VAL A 58 -16.99 1.53 -0.43
N GLU A 59 -17.23 2.80 -0.69
CA GLU A 59 -18.28 3.58 -0.01
C GLU A 59 -19.66 3.36 -0.63
N ILE A 60 -19.74 3.17 -1.95
CA ILE A 60 -20.99 3.08 -2.71
C ILE A 60 -21.28 1.65 -3.17
N GLY A 61 -20.24 0.92 -3.59
CA GLY A 61 -20.37 -0.41 -4.18
C GLY A 61 -21.12 -1.46 -3.34
N PRO A 62 -20.98 -1.54 -2.00
CA PRO A 62 -21.71 -2.53 -1.21
C PRO A 62 -23.23 -2.39 -1.29
N TRP A 63 -23.74 -1.17 -1.35
CA TRP A 63 -25.19 -0.93 -1.30
C TRP A 63 -25.80 -0.61 -2.67
N ALA A 64 -25.06 0.01 -3.59
CA ALA A 64 -25.52 0.24 -4.96
C ALA A 64 -25.28 -0.97 -5.88
N GLY A 65 -24.17 -1.69 -5.67
CA GLY A 65 -23.71 -2.79 -6.54
C GLY A 65 -23.77 -4.18 -5.90
N GLY A 66 -24.03 -4.27 -4.59
CA GLY A 66 -23.99 -5.53 -3.84
C GLY A 66 -22.59 -6.14 -3.75
N PHE A 67 -21.53 -5.33 -3.81
CA PHE A 67 -20.15 -5.84 -3.81
C PHE A 67 -19.74 -6.38 -2.44
N SER A 68 -19.19 -7.59 -2.43
CA SER A 68 -18.69 -8.20 -1.20
C SER A 68 -17.40 -7.52 -0.73
N PRO A 69 -17.15 -7.46 0.59
CA PRO A 69 -15.88 -6.96 1.13
C PRO A 69 -14.66 -7.69 0.57
N ASP A 70 -14.78 -9.01 0.36
CA ASP A 70 -13.69 -9.83 -0.19
C ASP A 70 -13.31 -9.43 -1.62
N LEU A 71 -14.31 -9.10 -2.45
CA LEU A 71 -14.07 -8.60 -3.81
C LEU A 71 -13.34 -7.26 -3.75
N LEU A 72 -13.78 -6.34 -2.90
CA LEU A 72 -13.16 -5.02 -2.75
C LEU A 72 -11.72 -5.13 -2.25
N LEU A 73 -11.46 -6.00 -1.27
CA LEU A 73 -10.12 -6.24 -0.75
C LEU A 73 -9.21 -6.88 -1.81
N THR A 74 -9.75 -7.81 -2.61
CA THR A 74 -9.04 -8.41 -3.75
C THR A 74 -8.68 -7.37 -4.80
N LEU A 75 -9.62 -6.48 -5.15
CA LEU A 75 -9.36 -5.38 -6.09
C LEU A 75 -8.29 -4.42 -5.56
N LEU A 76 -8.37 -4.08 -4.28
CA LEU A 76 -7.36 -3.25 -3.61
C LEU A 76 -5.98 -3.89 -3.68
N PHE A 77 -5.88 -5.18 -3.36
CA PHE A 77 -4.64 -5.95 -3.48
C PHE A 77 -4.09 -5.92 -4.91
N LEU A 78 -4.91 -6.20 -5.91
CA LEU A 78 -4.51 -6.21 -7.31
C LEU A 78 -4.07 -4.83 -7.80
N LEU A 79 -4.74 -3.77 -7.36
CA LEU A 79 -4.42 -2.38 -7.65
C LEU A 79 -3.04 -2.02 -7.08
N PHE A 80 -2.77 -2.33 -5.81
CA PHE A 80 -1.47 -2.08 -5.21
C PHE A 80 -0.38 -2.98 -5.80
N LEU A 81 -0.69 -4.24 -6.10
CA LEU A 81 0.21 -5.16 -6.77
C LEU A 81 0.66 -4.60 -8.13
N GLY A 82 -0.31 -4.21 -8.96
CA GLY A 82 -0.06 -3.56 -10.23
C GLY A 82 0.73 -2.27 -10.06
N HIS A 83 0.28 -1.39 -9.16
CA HIS A 83 0.90 -0.08 -8.93
C HIS A 83 2.37 -0.22 -8.56
N ARG A 84 2.68 -1.13 -7.63
CA ARG A 84 4.06 -1.42 -7.19
C ARG A 84 4.88 -2.09 -8.29
N ALA A 85 4.28 -2.94 -9.12
CA ALA A 85 4.94 -3.55 -10.28
C ALA A 85 5.31 -2.53 -11.36
N THR A 86 4.46 -1.51 -11.58
CA THR A 86 4.66 -0.49 -12.62
C THR A 86 5.38 0.77 -12.14
N LEU A 87 5.76 0.85 -10.86
CA LEU A 87 6.24 2.07 -10.22
C LEU A 87 7.59 2.56 -10.76
N ASP A 88 8.35 1.69 -11.44
CA ASP A 88 9.64 2.01 -12.09
C ASP A 88 10.64 2.73 -11.14
N GLY A 89 10.63 2.32 -9.87
CA GLY A 89 11.47 2.89 -8.81
C GLY A 89 11.08 4.30 -8.37
N ALA A 90 9.90 4.79 -8.73
CA ALA A 90 9.32 5.98 -8.11
C ALA A 90 8.93 5.69 -6.65
N SER A 91 8.92 6.73 -5.82
CA SER A 91 8.47 6.66 -4.43
C SER A 91 6.94 6.79 -4.37
N ALA A 92 6.34 7.71 -5.15
CA ALA A 92 4.91 8.06 -5.18
C ALA A 92 4.27 8.36 -3.81
N ASN A 93 5.11 8.60 -2.80
CA ASN A 93 4.74 8.87 -1.42
C ASN A 93 5.78 9.81 -0.79
N PRO A 94 5.37 10.97 -0.24
CA PRO A 94 6.25 11.92 0.41
C PRO A 94 7.12 11.32 1.51
N THR A 95 6.56 10.40 2.31
CA THR A 95 7.30 9.81 3.44
C THR A 95 8.41 8.89 2.94
N VAL A 96 8.22 8.21 1.82
CA VAL A 96 9.27 7.39 1.18
C VAL A 96 10.37 8.28 0.60
N SER A 97 10.01 9.37 -0.07
CA SER A 97 11.01 10.32 -0.59
C SER A 97 11.79 11.00 0.53
N LEU A 98 11.16 11.27 1.67
CA LEU A 98 11.85 11.77 2.86
C LEU A 98 12.74 10.70 3.50
N GLN A 99 12.30 9.44 3.55
CA GLN A 99 13.15 8.33 4.03
C GLN A 99 14.44 8.23 3.21
N GLU A 100 14.35 8.24 1.89
CA GLU A 100 15.52 8.20 1.00
C GLU A 100 16.47 9.38 1.25
N PHE A 101 15.94 10.57 1.56
CA PHE A 101 16.74 11.72 1.94
C PHE A 101 17.42 11.54 3.31
N LEU A 102 16.70 11.06 4.32
CA LEU A 102 17.22 10.81 5.67
C LEU A 102 18.29 9.71 5.68
N LEU A 103 18.19 8.73 4.78
CA LEU A 103 19.19 7.68 4.56
C LEU A 103 20.37 8.13 3.67
N ALA A 104 20.40 9.41 3.28
CA ALA A 104 21.39 9.98 2.36
C ALA A 104 21.47 9.29 0.99
N GLU A 105 20.39 8.63 0.56
CA GLU A 105 20.24 8.01 -0.76
C GLU A 105 19.77 9.01 -1.83
N ALA A 106 19.17 10.14 -1.41
CA ALA A 106 18.73 11.23 -2.28
C ALA A 106 19.24 12.60 -1.80
N SER A 107 19.47 13.52 -2.74
CA SER A 107 19.82 14.92 -2.43
C SER A 107 18.58 15.77 -2.16
N LEU A 108 18.72 16.86 -1.39
CA LEU A 108 17.62 17.76 -1.07
C LEU A 108 16.87 18.28 -2.32
N PRO A 109 17.55 18.76 -3.39
CA PRO A 109 16.85 19.22 -4.59
C PRO A 109 16.08 18.10 -5.30
N SER A 110 16.64 16.89 -5.34
CA SER A 110 15.95 15.71 -5.88
C SER A 110 14.68 15.44 -5.08
N THR A 111 14.77 15.41 -3.76
CA THR A 111 13.63 15.15 -2.88
C THR A 111 12.53 16.19 -3.04
N LEU A 112 12.87 17.48 -3.07
CA LEU A 112 11.90 18.55 -3.31
C LEU A 112 11.21 18.39 -4.67
N LEU A 113 11.96 18.00 -5.70
CA LEU A 113 11.40 17.76 -7.03
C LEU A 113 10.46 16.55 -7.04
N LYS A 114 10.78 15.48 -6.31
CA LYS A 114 9.88 14.33 -6.12
C LYS A 114 8.58 14.73 -5.42
N LEU A 115 8.67 15.51 -4.35
CA LEU A 115 7.51 15.99 -3.60
C LEU A 115 6.59 16.86 -4.47
N ALA A 116 7.17 17.77 -5.26
CA ALA A 116 6.41 18.58 -6.22
C ALA A 116 5.75 17.71 -7.30
N ALA A 117 6.48 16.73 -7.84
CA ALA A 117 5.95 15.80 -8.83
C ALA A 117 4.79 14.95 -8.26
N GLN A 118 4.90 14.48 -7.03
CA GLN A 118 3.85 13.71 -6.35
C GLN A 118 2.59 14.55 -6.15
N ALA A 119 2.74 15.80 -5.70
CA ALA A 119 1.61 16.72 -5.56
C ALA A 119 0.93 17.03 -6.91
N LEU A 120 1.71 17.25 -7.98
CA LEU A 120 1.17 17.45 -9.33
C LEU A 120 0.48 16.19 -9.87
N GLY A 121 1.06 15.01 -9.62
CA GLY A 121 0.45 13.74 -9.98
C GLY A 121 -0.89 13.52 -9.29
N MET A 122 -0.99 13.81 -7.98
CA MET A 122 -2.25 13.72 -7.24
C MET A 122 -3.30 14.72 -7.75
N GLN A 123 -2.90 15.93 -8.11
CA GLN A 123 -3.82 16.91 -8.73
C GLN A 123 -4.34 16.43 -10.08
N ALA A 124 -3.46 15.88 -10.93
CA ALA A 124 -3.85 15.30 -12.21
C ALA A 124 -4.78 14.10 -12.03
N ALA A 125 -4.52 13.24 -11.04
CA ALA A 125 -5.41 12.15 -10.64
C ALA A 125 -6.80 12.65 -10.26
N GLY A 126 -6.89 13.68 -9.40
CA GLY A 126 -8.16 14.26 -8.99
C GLY A 126 -8.92 14.91 -10.15
N ALA A 127 -8.22 15.55 -11.09
CA ALA A 127 -8.83 16.11 -12.30
C ALA A 127 -9.36 15.01 -13.23
N LEU A 128 -8.54 13.98 -13.51
CA LEU A 128 -8.90 12.84 -14.35
C LEU A 128 -10.11 12.09 -13.80
N THR A 129 -10.10 11.84 -12.48
CA THR A 129 -11.15 11.06 -11.82
C THR A 129 -12.47 11.84 -11.77
N ARG A 130 -12.44 13.15 -11.47
CA ARG A 130 -13.64 14.00 -11.53
C ARG A 130 -14.20 14.11 -12.94
N LEU A 131 -13.36 14.21 -13.96
CA LEU A 131 -13.80 14.18 -15.36
C LEU A 131 -14.50 12.85 -15.70
N PHE A 132 -13.93 11.74 -15.23
CA PHE A 132 -14.51 10.41 -15.44
C PHE A 132 -15.85 10.26 -14.73
N TRP A 133 -15.96 10.72 -13.47
CA TRP A 133 -17.21 10.70 -12.72
C TRP A 133 -18.29 11.59 -13.34
N ALA A 134 -17.91 12.73 -13.93
CA ALA A 134 -18.82 13.62 -14.64
C ALA A 134 -19.44 13.00 -15.90
N TRP A 135 -18.88 11.91 -16.43
CA TRP A 135 -19.52 11.16 -17.52
C TRP A 135 -20.63 10.22 -17.06
N GLU A 136 -20.78 10.01 -15.73
CA GLU A 136 -21.91 9.29 -15.14
C GLU A 136 -22.18 7.91 -15.76
N LEU A 137 -21.11 7.21 -16.11
CA LEU A 137 -21.17 5.92 -16.82
C LEU A 137 -21.76 4.78 -15.97
N SER A 138 -21.99 5.00 -14.68
CA SER A 138 -22.65 4.07 -13.77
C SER A 138 -23.46 4.79 -12.70
N ASP A 139 -24.45 4.09 -12.13
CA ASP A 139 -25.24 4.61 -11.00
C ASP A 139 -24.37 5.04 -9.81
N MET A 140 -23.23 4.37 -9.62
CA MET A 140 -22.27 4.73 -8.56
C MET A 140 -21.61 6.09 -8.83
N HIS A 141 -21.36 6.43 -10.10
CA HIS A 141 -20.78 7.72 -10.47
C HIS A 141 -21.80 8.85 -10.40
N VAL A 142 -23.04 8.60 -10.80
CA VAL A 142 -24.16 9.53 -10.59
C VAL A 142 -24.28 9.86 -9.11
N LEU A 143 -24.32 8.83 -8.28
CA LEU A 143 -24.45 8.98 -6.84
C LEU A 143 -23.23 9.64 -6.19
N GLN A 144 -22.02 9.31 -6.65
CA GLN A 144 -20.79 9.99 -6.21
C GLN A 144 -20.87 11.49 -6.49
N ASN A 145 -21.33 11.90 -7.68
CA ASN A 145 -21.49 13.32 -8.01
C ASN A 145 -22.53 14.02 -7.12
N LEU A 146 -23.63 13.33 -6.78
CA LEU A 146 -24.63 13.84 -5.85
C LEU A 146 -24.07 13.99 -4.41
N MET A 147 -23.22 13.06 -4.00
CA MET A 147 -22.61 13.04 -2.67
C MET A 147 -21.42 13.99 -2.52
N ASP A 148 -20.73 14.37 -3.60
CA ASP A 148 -19.54 15.25 -3.57
C ASP A 148 -19.84 16.61 -2.90
N LEU A 149 -21.08 17.09 -3.02
CA LEU A 149 -21.59 18.29 -2.34
C LEU A 149 -21.61 18.18 -0.81
N HIS A 150 -21.64 16.97 -0.26
CA HIS A 150 -21.75 16.68 1.17
C HIS A 150 -20.64 15.70 1.63
N CYS A 151 -19.40 15.90 1.16
CA CYS A 151 -18.29 15.04 1.57
C CYS A 151 -18.10 15.03 3.11
N SER A 152 -18.10 13.82 3.67
CA SER A 152 -17.80 13.56 5.08
C SER A 152 -16.31 13.27 5.31
N SER A 153 -15.80 13.69 6.47
CA SER A 153 -14.45 13.36 6.97
C SER A 153 -14.12 11.87 6.83
N ALA A 154 -12.97 11.54 6.24
CA ALA A 154 -12.45 10.18 6.23
C ALA A 154 -11.81 9.76 7.57
N LEU A 155 -11.58 10.73 8.46
CA LEU A 155 -11.23 10.48 9.86
C LEU A 155 -12.53 10.24 10.65
N ARG A 156 -12.72 9.01 11.12
CA ARG A 156 -13.90 8.54 11.87
C ARG A 156 -13.58 8.22 13.33
N THR A 157 -12.45 8.70 13.82
CA THR A 157 -11.97 8.49 15.19
C THR A 157 -11.36 9.78 15.76
N ALA A 158 -11.02 9.77 17.05
CA ALA A 158 -10.36 10.89 17.69
C ALA A 158 -8.99 11.17 17.05
N VAL A 159 -8.66 12.44 16.86
CA VAL A 159 -7.40 12.93 16.25
C VAL A 159 -6.14 12.21 16.76
N PRO A 160 -5.87 12.11 18.09
CA PRO A 160 -4.66 11.43 18.55
C PRO A 160 -4.66 9.94 18.21
N HIS A 161 -5.81 9.28 18.27
CA HIS A 161 -5.91 7.86 17.89
C HIS A 161 -5.69 7.68 16.39
N GLY A 162 -6.27 8.54 15.55
CA GLY A 162 -6.03 8.53 14.11
C GLY A 162 -4.56 8.75 13.77
N ALA A 163 -3.89 9.69 14.44
CA ALA A 163 -2.45 9.93 14.25
C ALA A 163 -1.59 8.72 14.63
N LEU A 164 -1.95 8.00 15.69
CA LEU A 164 -1.28 6.74 16.07
C LEU A 164 -1.51 5.63 15.04
N VAL A 165 -2.72 5.50 14.50
CA VAL A 165 -3.05 4.51 13.47
C VAL A 165 -2.28 4.80 12.18
N GLU A 166 -2.29 6.04 11.70
CA GLU A 166 -1.54 6.45 10.50
C GLU A 166 -0.02 6.37 10.71
N GLY A 167 0.48 6.73 11.90
CA GLY A 167 1.90 6.62 12.21
C GLY A 167 2.41 5.20 12.34
N SER A 168 1.66 4.32 13.02
CA SER A 168 2.01 2.89 13.12
C SER A 168 1.96 2.20 11.75
N GLY A 169 0.94 2.49 10.92
CA GLY A 169 0.88 1.93 9.58
C GLY A 169 2.00 2.43 8.66
N ALA A 170 2.36 3.72 8.74
CA ALA A 170 3.53 4.23 8.03
C ALA A 170 4.82 3.56 8.51
N PHE A 171 4.98 3.37 9.82
CA PHE A 171 6.13 2.65 10.39
C PHE A 171 6.26 1.23 9.83
N PHE A 172 5.19 0.42 9.86
CA PHE A 172 5.22 -0.94 9.30
C PHE A 172 5.49 -0.96 7.79
N PHE A 173 4.92 0.00 7.05
CA PHE A 173 5.17 0.17 5.63
C PHE A 173 6.66 0.45 5.34
N HIS A 174 7.26 1.38 6.07
CA HIS A 174 8.67 1.74 5.92
C HIS A 174 9.62 0.63 6.37
N LEU A 175 9.32 -0.02 7.50
CA LEU A 175 10.07 -1.18 7.98
C LEU A 175 10.08 -2.31 6.96
N THR A 176 8.92 -2.61 6.36
CA THR A 176 8.80 -3.64 5.33
C THR A 176 9.56 -3.23 4.06
N PHE A 177 9.51 -1.95 3.67
CA PHE A 177 10.27 -1.44 2.54
C PHE A 177 11.79 -1.60 2.76
N LEU A 178 12.27 -1.29 3.96
CA LEU A 178 13.68 -1.46 4.34
C LEU A 178 14.09 -2.93 4.38
N HIS A 179 13.28 -3.79 5.00
CA HIS A 179 13.55 -5.22 5.10
C HIS A 179 13.60 -5.89 3.72
N LEU A 180 12.71 -5.49 2.81
CA LEU A 180 12.61 -6.07 1.48
C LEU A 180 13.41 -5.33 0.41
N ARG A 181 14.20 -4.30 0.75
CA ARG A 181 14.87 -3.48 -0.27
C ARG A 181 15.82 -4.28 -1.17
N ASN A 182 16.48 -5.30 -0.59
CA ASN A 182 17.45 -6.16 -1.26
C ASN A 182 16.85 -7.47 -1.79
N THR A 183 15.54 -7.68 -1.66
CA THR A 183 14.87 -8.89 -2.17
C THR A 183 14.43 -8.71 -3.61
N LEU A 184 14.21 -9.82 -4.32
CA LEU A 184 13.78 -9.80 -5.71
C LEU A 184 12.38 -9.14 -5.83
N PRO A 185 12.12 -8.37 -6.91
CA PRO A 185 10.83 -7.71 -7.12
C PRO A 185 9.62 -8.65 -7.06
N VAL A 186 9.80 -9.91 -7.48
CA VAL A 186 8.75 -10.94 -7.47
C VAL A 186 8.21 -11.24 -6.06
N TYR A 187 9.02 -11.07 -5.01
CA TYR A 187 8.60 -11.23 -3.62
C TYR A 187 8.23 -9.89 -2.99
N ARG A 188 9.05 -8.87 -3.24
CA ARG A 188 8.87 -7.53 -2.67
C ARG A 188 7.54 -6.90 -3.06
N VAL A 189 7.14 -7.02 -4.33
CA VAL A 189 5.93 -6.36 -4.85
C VAL A 189 4.66 -6.95 -4.24
N PRO A 190 4.43 -8.28 -4.25
CA PRO A 190 3.29 -8.87 -3.56
C PRO A 190 3.28 -8.63 -2.05
N ALA A 191 4.44 -8.71 -1.38
CA ALA A 191 4.51 -8.51 0.06
C ALA A 191 4.08 -7.09 0.48
N VAL A 192 4.56 -6.06 -0.22
CA VAL A 192 4.14 -4.67 0.04
C VAL A 192 2.67 -4.45 -0.31
N ALA A 193 2.18 -5.01 -1.41
CA ALA A 193 0.76 -4.92 -1.76
C ALA A 193 -0.15 -5.58 -0.72
N LEU A 194 0.25 -6.76 -0.23
CA LEU A 194 -0.46 -7.47 0.83
C LEU A 194 -0.46 -6.67 2.12
N LEU A 195 0.69 -6.11 2.53
CA LEU A 195 0.78 -5.28 3.72
C LEU A 195 -0.19 -4.09 3.66
N VAL A 196 -0.18 -3.33 2.56
CA VAL A 196 -1.09 -2.17 2.41
C VAL A 196 -2.55 -2.62 2.44
N THR A 197 -2.86 -3.77 1.85
CA THR A 197 -4.21 -4.35 1.86
C THR A 197 -4.66 -4.74 3.27
N VAL A 198 -3.80 -5.41 4.04
CA VAL A 198 -4.07 -5.77 5.44
C VAL A 198 -4.25 -4.52 6.30
N MET A 199 -3.37 -3.53 6.14
CA MET A 199 -3.48 -2.25 6.83
C MET A 199 -4.78 -1.52 6.45
N ALA A 200 -5.21 -1.55 5.20
CA ALA A 200 -6.48 -0.98 4.76
C ALA A 200 -7.69 -1.71 5.34
N CYS A 201 -7.65 -3.04 5.45
CA CYS A 201 -8.68 -3.81 6.15
C CYS A 201 -8.77 -3.43 7.64
N ALA A 202 -7.63 -3.27 8.33
CA ALA A 202 -7.58 -2.99 9.76
C ALA A 202 -7.86 -1.52 10.13
N ALA A 203 -7.25 -0.58 9.40
CA ALA A 203 -7.29 0.86 9.69
C ALA A 203 -8.27 1.64 8.81
N GLY A 204 -8.74 1.06 7.70
CA GLY A 204 -9.66 1.71 6.77
C GLY A 204 -10.91 2.30 7.43
N PRO A 205 -11.61 1.58 8.32
CA PRO A 205 -12.77 2.11 9.03
C PRO A 205 -12.48 3.31 9.94
N LEU A 206 -11.22 3.53 10.35
CA LEU A 206 -10.82 4.57 11.29
C LEU A 206 -10.29 5.82 10.58
N THR A 207 -9.39 5.64 9.61
CA THR A 207 -8.65 6.73 8.97
C THR A 207 -8.60 6.65 7.44
N SER A 208 -9.22 5.62 6.83
CA SER A 208 -9.03 5.23 5.42
C SER A 208 -7.62 4.75 5.04
N ALA A 209 -6.72 4.61 6.02
CA ALA A 209 -5.42 3.94 5.89
C ALA A 209 -4.55 4.49 4.74
N PHE A 210 -4.37 5.82 4.70
CA PHE A 210 -3.66 6.44 3.57
C PHE A 210 -2.15 6.24 3.63
N PHE A 211 -1.53 6.44 4.81
CA PHE A 211 -0.09 6.40 5.07
C PHE A 211 0.76 7.19 4.04
N ASN A 212 0.12 8.12 3.33
CA ASN A 212 0.65 8.89 2.22
C ASN A 212 0.05 10.30 2.31
N PRO A 213 0.83 11.30 2.77
CA PRO A 213 0.32 12.64 3.03
C PRO A 213 -0.27 13.33 1.80
N THR A 214 0.31 13.13 0.61
CA THR A 214 -0.21 13.73 -0.62
C THR A 214 -1.51 13.09 -1.07
N LEU A 215 -1.66 11.77 -0.90
CA LEU A 215 -2.90 11.07 -1.20
C LEU A 215 -4.01 11.54 -0.24
N ALA A 216 -3.73 11.55 1.06
CA ALA A 216 -4.67 12.04 2.06
C ALA A 216 -5.10 13.48 1.76
N ALA A 217 -4.15 14.40 1.53
CA ALA A 217 -4.46 15.79 1.20
C ALA A 217 -5.41 15.93 -0.01
N SER A 218 -5.22 15.11 -1.05
CA SER A 218 -6.08 15.14 -2.24
C SER A 218 -7.50 14.63 -1.99
N VAL A 219 -7.69 13.79 -0.98
CA VAL A 219 -8.93 13.03 -0.73
C VAL A 219 -9.75 13.60 0.45
N THR A 220 -9.10 14.06 1.52
CA THR A 220 -9.79 14.45 2.77
C THR A 220 -9.87 15.94 3.05
N PHE A 221 -8.89 16.74 2.62
CA PHE A 221 -8.70 18.08 3.19
C PHE A 221 -9.78 19.09 2.76
N HIS A 222 -10.51 18.77 1.70
CA HIS A 222 -11.63 19.57 1.18
C HIS A 222 -12.97 19.18 1.83
N CYS A 223 -13.02 18.10 2.62
CA CYS A 223 -14.25 17.58 3.22
C CYS A 223 -14.51 18.19 4.60
N SER A 224 -15.79 18.42 4.90
CA SER A 224 -16.24 18.93 6.19
C SER A 224 -16.04 17.91 7.34
N GLY A 225 -15.85 18.40 8.57
CA GLY A 225 -15.84 17.58 9.79
C GLY A 225 -14.65 17.80 10.73
N HIS A 226 -13.47 18.12 10.18
CA HIS A 226 -12.27 18.46 10.97
C HIS A 226 -11.56 19.66 10.37
N THR A 227 -10.74 20.35 11.17
CA THR A 227 -9.92 21.46 10.69
C THR A 227 -8.72 20.97 9.89
N LEU A 228 -8.16 21.81 9.01
CA LEU A 228 -6.94 21.51 8.27
C LEU A 228 -5.77 21.10 9.19
N VAL A 229 -5.68 21.70 10.38
CA VAL A 229 -4.64 21.38 11.37
C VAL A 229 -4.83 19.97 11.93
N GLN A 230 -6.08 19.57 12.25
CA GLN A 230 -6.37 18.22 12.73
C GLN A 230 -6.04 17.17 11.67
N TYR A 231 -6.39 17.43 10.41
CA TYR A 231 -5.99 16.54 9.31
C TYR A 231 -4.49 16.50 9.09
N ALA A 232 -3.78 17.63 9.22
CA ALA A 232 -2.32 17.65 9.14
C ALA A 232 -1.67 16.85 10.28
N GLN A 233 -2.22 16.92 11.50
CA GLN A 233 -1.73 16.10 12.63
C GLN A 233 -1.84 14.60 12.33
N VAL A 234 -2.97 14.16 11.78
CA VAL A 234 -3.18 12.74 11.49
C VAL A 234 -2.40 12.28 10.26
N TYR A 235 -2.57 12.96 9.13
CA TYR A 235 -2.12 12.46 7.82
C TYR A 235 -0.76 13.00 7.36
N TRP A 236 -0.21 14.02 8.03
CA TRP A 236 1.18 14.45 7.81
C TRP A 236 2.06 14.08 8.99
N LEU A 237 1.76 14.55 10.20
CA LEU A 237 2.62 14.30 11.36
C LEU A 237 2.65 12.80 11.72
N GLY A 238 1.51 12.11 11.72
CA GLY A 238 1.47 10.66 11.97
C GLY A 238 2.41 9.87 11.05
N PRO A 239 2.25 9.92 9.72
CA PRO A 239 3.15 9.21 8.81
C PRO A 239 4.62 9.65 8.90
N LEU A 240 4.90 10.91 9.29
CA LEU A 240 6.27 11.40 9.50
C LEU A 240 6.89 10.86 10.81
N THR A 241 6.12 10.69 11.89
CA THR A 241 6.65 10.07 13.12
C THR A 241 6.98 8.59 12.91
N GLY A 242 6.26 7.91 12.01
CA GLY A 242 6.57 6.54 11.60
C GLY A 242 7.94 6.37 10.93
N LEU A 243 8.57 7.45 10.44
CA LEU A 243 9.95 7.44 9.91
C LEU A 243 11.00 7.56 11.00
N GLY A 244 10.64 8.16 12.14
CA GLY A 244 11.56 8.73 13.11
C GLY A 244 12.08 7.76 14.17
N CYS A 245 11.92 6.43 14.03
CA CYS A 245 12.50 5.48 14.98
C CYS A 245 14.01 5.30 14.68
N PRO A 246 14.91 5.95 15.45
CA PRO A 246 16.35 5.95 15.15
C PRO A 246 16.95 4.55 15.34
N GLU A 247 16.40 3.78 16.29
CA GLU A 247 16.72 2.38 16.54
C GLU A 247 16.45 1.46 15.33
N CYS A 248 15.50 1.80 14.46
CA CYS A 248 15.16 0.99 13.29
C CYS A 248 15.98 1.33 12.05
N THR A 249 16.69 2.47 12.06
CA THR A 249 17.63 2.85 10.99
C THR A 249 19.01 2.21 11.14
N HIS A 250 19.31 1.63 12.30
CA HIS A 250 20.47 0.76 12.44
C HIS A 250 20.11 -0.67 11.97
N PRO A 251 20.87 -1.24 11.02
CA PRO A 251 20.80 -2.68 10.78
C PRO A 251 21.07 -3.39 12.11
N LEU A 252 20.19 -4.31 12.51
CA LEU A 252 20.47 -5.25 13.60
C LEU A 252 21.88 -5.83 13.38
N PRO A 253 22.76 -5.84 14.38
CA PRO A 253 24.04 -6.51 14.25
C PRO A 253 23.76 -7.99 13.92
N ASP A 254 24.41 -8.50 12.87
CA ASP A 254 24.42 -9.93 12.57
C ASP A 254 24.93 -10.67 13.82
N GLU A 255 24.02 -11.32 14.54
CA GLU A 255 24.37 -12.30 15.55
C GLU A 255 24.95 -13.53 14.84
N GLY A 256 26.28 -13.64 14.87
CA GLY A 256 26.97 -14.92 14.92
C GLY A 256 26.90 -15.79 13.67
N GLY A 257 27.46 -15.32 12.55
CA GLY A 257 27.87 -16.17 11.42
C GLY A 257 29.39 -16.17 11.29
N ALA A 258 30.03 -17.29 11.66
CA ALA A 258 31.48 -17.48 11.61
C ALA A 258 32.10 -17.09 10.25
N GLY A 259 33.34 -16.59 10.33
CA GLY A 259 34.04 -15.90 9.25
C GLY A 259 34.04 -16.57 7.88
N VAL A 260 33.69 -15.77 6.88
CA VAL A 260 34.21 -15.93 5.51
C VAL A 260 34.80 -14.59 5.11
N GLN A 261 36.12 -14.53 5.11
CA GLN A 261 36.90 -13.37 4.70
C GLN A 261 36.78 -13.21 3.18
N GLY A 262 35.68 -12.59 2.74
CA GLY A 262 35.45 -12.18 1.36
C GLY A 262 36.28 -10.95 1.02
N CYS A 263 37.44 -11.18 0.41
CA CYS A 263 38.33 -10.15 -0.11
C CYS A 263 37.62 -9.35 -1.23
N SER A 264 36.98 -8.24 -0.91
CA SER A 264 36.47 -7.28 -1.90
C SER A 264 37.48 -6.15 -2.09
N ARG A 265 38.47 -6.38 -2.98
CA ARG A 265 39.31 -5.32 -3.52
C ARG A 265 38.44 -4.38 -4.35
N ARG A 266 38.10 -3.23 -3.77
CA ARG A 266 37.55 -2.08 -4.49
C ARG A 266 38.68 -1.43 -5.31
N THR A 267 38.93 -1.94 -6.51
CA THR A 267 39.87 -1.31 -7.45
C THR A 267 39.22 -0.06 -8.04
N ARG A 268 39.76 1.09 -7.67
CA ARG A 268 39.46 2.41 -8.23
C ARG A 268 40.45 2.64 -9.37
N LEU A 269 40.02 2.53 -10.62
CA LEU A 269 40.68 3.11 -11.80
C LEU A 269 39.54 3.59 -12.72
N GLY A 270 39.49 4.85 -13.15
CA GLY A 270 40.61 5.64 -13.64
C GLY A 270 40.62 5.48 -15.16
N THR A 271 39.97 6.44 -15.82
CA THR A 271 39.75 6.62 -17.26
C THR A 271 40.95 6.28 -18.13
N GLN A 272 40.75 5.62 -19.29
CA GLN A 272 41.34 6.01 -20.58
C GLN A 272 40.90 5.11 -21.76
N HIS A 273 40.78 5.78 -22.90
CA HIS A 273 40.56 5.28 -24.26
C HIS A 273 41.50 4.12 -24.64
N PHE A 274 41.00 3.10 -25.37
CA PHE A 274 41.56 2.74 -26.68
C PHE A 274 40.70 1.71 -27.43
N SER A 275 40.72 1.86 -28.75
CA SER A 275 39.97 1.11 -29.76
C SER A 275 40.69 -0.18 -30.21
N ARG A 276 39.91 -1.01 -30.93
CA ARG A 276 40.30 -2.05 -31.91
C ARG A 276 40.71 -3.44 -31.42
N GLY A 277 40.11 -4.45 -32.09
CA GLY A 277 40.82 -5.65 -32.52
C GLY A 277 40.22 -6.98 -32.08
N LEU A 278 39.14 -7.43 -32.72
CA LEU A 278 38.70 -8.82 -32.69
C LEU A 278 39.56 -9.64 -33.66
N ALA A 279 40.33 -10.59 -33.13
CA ALA A 279 40.89 -11.71 -33.88
C ALA A 279 41.05 -12.93 -32.96
N LEU A 280 40.29 -13.99 -33.25
CA LEU A 280 40.54 -15.38 -32.85
C LEU A 280 41.68 -15.95 -33.70
N PRO A 281 42.48 -16.91 -33.21
CA PRO A 281 42.21 -18.35 -33.47
C PRO A 281 42.58 -19.29 -32.29
N SER A 282 41.83 -20.37 -32.00
CA SER A 282 41.91 -21.76 -32.53
C SER A 282 42.98 -22.68 -31.91
N SER A 283 42.48 -23.73 -31.24
CA SER A 283 42.95 -25.15 -31.14
C SER A 283 44.37 -25.49 -30.60
N GLN A 284 44.46 -26.35 -29.57
CA GLN A 284 44.79 -27.80 -29.65
C GLN A 284 45.45 -28.39 -28.38
N ALA A 285 44.94 -29.57 -27.99
CA ALA A 285 45.64 -30.78 -27.51
C ALA A 285 46.36 -30.84 -26.14
N GLY A 286 45.86 -31.76 -25.29
CA GLY A 286 46.64 -32.92 -24.82
C GLY A 286 47.17 -32.90 -23.37
N PRO A 287 47.19 -34.05 -22.64
CA PRO A 287 47.04 -34.10 -21.19
C PRO A 287 48.37 -34.28 -20.42
N ARG A 288 48.36 -33.92 -19.11
CA ARG A 288 49.37 -34.36 -18.13
C ARG A 288 48.75 -34.62 -16.76
N ASP A 289 49.18 -35.72 -16.17
CA ASP A 289 48.74 -36.34 -14.90
C ASP A 289 49.19 -35.60 -13.63
N GLY A 290 48.28 -35.58 -12.64
CA GLY A 290 48.51 -35.68 -11.17
C GLY A 290 49.11 -34.48 -10.42
N PRO A 291 48.94 -34.37 -9.07
CA PRO A 291 48.48 -35.38 -8.11
C PRO A 291 47.21 -35.00 -7.30
N GLY A 292 46.65 -35.99 -6.61
CA GLY A 292 45.30 -35.97 -6.04
C GLY A 292 45.07 -35.16 -4.76
N CYS A 293 43.80 -34.80 -4.57
CA CYS A 293 43.28 -34.20 -3.33
C CYS A 293 42.91 -35.30 -2.31
N PRO A 294 43.17 -35.10 -1.01
CA PRO A 294 42.74 -36.03 0.03
C PRO A 294 41.21 -35.92 0.27
N ALA A 295 40.59 -37.09 0.41
CA ALA A 295 39.20 -37.23 0.83
C ALA A 295 39.05 -36.85 2.30
N VAL A 296 38.11 -35.93 2.60
CA VAL A 296 37.70 -35.61 3.97
C VAL A 296 36.61 -36.59 4.40
N SER A 297 36.89 -37.31 5.48
CA SER A 297 36.02 -38.28 6.16
C SER A 297 34.84 -37.59 6.88
N ARG A 298 33.64 -38.17 6.73
CA ARG A 298 32.43 -37.76 7.47
C ARG A 298 32.54 -38.19 8.94
N PRO A 299 32.14 -37.35 9.91
CA PRO A 299 31.97 -37.79 11.30
C PRO A 299 30.69 -38.65 11.46
N PRO A 300 30.65 -39.56 12.46
CA PRO A 300 29.51 -40.43 12.70
C PRO A 300 28.29 -39.69 13.30
N PRO A 301 27.06 -40.21 13.15
CA PRO A 301 25.86 -39.58 13.66
C PRO A 301 25.76 -39.69 15.19
N THR A 302 25.33 -38.60 15.83
CA THR A 302 25.04 -38.52 17.28
C THR A 302 23.70 -39.18 17.62
N PRO A 303 23.52 -39.76 18.83
CA PRO A 303 22.28 -40.42 19.23
C PRO A 303 21.18 -39.41 19.57
N PHE A 304 19.93 -39.75 19.24
CA PHE A 304 18.71 -39.01 19.60
C PHE A 304 18.45 -39.07 21.12
N PRO A 305 18.00 -37.98 21.76
CA PRO A 305 17.37 -38.06 23.07
C PRO A 305 15.88 -38.45 22.97
N GLU A 306 15.44 -39.21 23.97
CA GLU A 306 14.13 -39.86 24.16
C GLU A 306 12.91 -38.92 24.08
N GLU A 307 11.79 -39.48 23.60
CA GLU A 307 10.44 -38.88 23.60
C GLU A 307 9.88 -38.66 25.01
N PRO A 308 9.26 -37.50 25.30
CA PRO A 308 8.31 -37.39 26.39
C PRO A 308 6.91 -37.85 25.95
N VAL A 309 6.30 -38.63 26.84
CA VAL A 309 4.96 -39.22 26.82
C VAL A 309 3.86 -38.24 26.40
N LEU A 310 3.03 -38.67 25.44
CA LEU A 310 1.80 -38.05 24.98
C LEU A 310 0.73 -38.08 26.09
N GLN A 311 0.30 -36.91 26.59
CA GLN A 311 -0.94 -36.75 27.35
C GLN A 311 -2.08 -36.28 26.43
N SER A 312 -3.25 -36.87 26.67
CA SER A 312 -4.45 -36.86 25.83
C SER A 312 -5.11 -35.50 25.67
N GLU A 313 -5.76 -35.36 24.50
CA GLU A 313 -6.71 -34.34 24.03
C GLU A 313 -7.41 -33.48 25.09
N GLU A 314 -7.25 -32.16 24.96
CA GLU A 314 -8.31 -31.21 25.30
C GLU A 314 -8.64 -30.39 24.04
N GLN A 315 -9.92 -30.42 23.65
CA GLN A 315 -10.47 -29.91 22.40
C GLN A 315 -10.15 -28.42 22.17
N VAL A 316 -9.40 -28.11 21.12
CA VAL A 316 -9.26 -26.75 20.57
C VAL A 316 -10.46 -26.48 19.64
N PRO A 317 -11.26 -25.43 19.87
CA PRO A 317 -12.27 -25.03 18.90
C PRO A 317 -11.58 -24.45 17.66
N ASN A 318 -12.02 -24.93 16.50
CA ASN A 318 -11.61 -24.51 15.16
C ASN A 318 -11.49 -22.97 15.03
N PRO A 319 -10.32 -22.41 14.66
CA PRO A 319 -10.22 -20.99 14.36
C PRO A 319 -10.90 -20.75 13.00
N GLN A 320 -12.15 -20.33 13.03
CA GLN A 320 -12.74 -19.63 11.91
C GLN A 320 -11.84 -18.45 11.55
N SER A 321 -11.59 -18.31 10.25
CA SER A 321 -10.79 -17.26 9.64
C SER A 321 -11.28 -15.85 10.01
N GLU A 322 -10.75 -15.28 11.09
CA GLU A 322 -10.90 -13.86 11.42
C GLU A 322 -9.74 -13.08 10.82
N ALA A 323 -9.76 -12.89 9.49
CA ALA A 323 -8.73 -12.12 8.79
C ALA A 323 -9.10 -10.62 8.59
N CYS A 324 -10.29 -10.17 9.02
CA CYS A 324 -10.67 -8.76 8.97
C CYS A 324 -11.76 -8.47 10.02
N PRO A 325 -11.69 -7.36 10.79
CA PRO A 325 -12.72 -7.05 11.79
C PRO A 325 -14.10 -6.90 11.13
N ARG A 326 -15.16 -7.33 11.85
CA ARG A 326 -16.58 -7.25 11.45
C ARG A 326 -17.08 -5.83 11.10
N ALA A 327 -16.23 -4.81 11.17
CA ALA A 327 -16.53 -3.41 10.85
C ALA A 327 -16.96 -3.18 9.38
N TRP A 328 -16.72 -4.14 8.48
CA TRP A 328 -17.24 -4.13 7.11
C TRP A 328 -18.66 -4.72 6.96
N ARG A 329 -19.27 -5.23 8.05
CA ARG A 329 -20.70 -5.56 8.09
C ARG A 329 -21.47 -4.45 8.78
N HIS A 330 -22.53 -3.97 8.14
CA HIS A 330 -23.48 -3.05 8.72
C HIS A 330 -24.24 -3.69 9.91
N PRO A 331 -24.76 -2.85 10.84
CA PRO A 331 -25.66 -3.30 11.90
C PRO A 331 -26.91 -3.93 11.29
N GLU A 332 -27.43 -4.95 11.98
CA GLU A 332 -28.61 -5.68 11.55
C GLU A 332 -29.77 -4.73 11.26
N THR A 333 -30.50 -5.09 10.20
CA THR A 333 -31.85 -4.64 9.86
C THR A 333 -32.63 -4.20 11.09
N CYS A 334 -33.23 -3.00 11.04
CA CYS A 334 -34.28 -2.60 11.98
C CYS A 334 -35.41 -3.64 11.95
N GLY A 335 -35.32 -4.63 12.85
CA GLY A 335 -36.38 -5.56 13.15
C GLY A 335 -37.49 -4.79 13.85
N GLY A 336 -38.65 -4.74 13.21
CA GLY A 336 -39.86 -4.18 13.80
C GLY A 336 -40.12 -4.81 15.16
N VAL A 337 -40.17 -3.97 16.19
CA VAL A 337 -40.59 -4.36 17.54
C VAL A 337 -42.07 -4.72 17.46
N GLN A 338 -42.38 -6.02 17.40
CA GLN A 338 -43.68 -6.54 17.80
C GLN A 338 -43.78 -6.40 19.32
N GLY A 339 -44.46 -5.34 19.77
CA GLY A 339 -44.81 -5.14 21.17
C GLY A 339 -45.93 -6.09 21.58
N ALA A 340 -45.60 -7.15 22.33
CA ALA A 340 -46.56 -7.97 23.04
C ALA A 340 -46.75 -7.44 24.47
N GLY A 341 -47.94 -6.89 24.73
CA GLY A 341 -48.72 -7.02 25.96
C GLY A 341 -48.08 -6.73 27.32
N ALA A 342 -48.41 -5.57 27.90
CA ALA A 342 -48.62 -5.45 29.34
C ALA A 342 -49.82 -4.54 29.63
N ARG A 343 -50.83 -5.11 30.29
CA ARG A 343 -52.05 -4.42 30.76
C ARG A 343 -51.69 -3.46 31.89
N ALA A 344 -52.26 -2.26 31.87
CA ALA A 344 -52.63 -1.54 33.08
C ALA A 344 -53.92 -0.78 32.80
N ALA A 345 -54.96 -1.14 33.55
CA ALA A 345 -56.31 -0.63 33.44
C ALA A 345 -56.53 0.49 34.46
N TRP A 346 -56.95 1.67 34.01
CA TRP A 346 -57.74 2.72 34.70
C TRP A 346 -58.21 3.64 33.56
N GLY A 347 -59.47 4.00 33.31
CA GLY A 347 -60.72 3.92 34.04
C GLY A 347 -61.52 5.17 33.68
N GLY A 348 -62.56 5.04 32.86
CA GLY A 348 -63.76 5.91 32.93
C GLY A 348 -63.93 7.10 31.97
N ARG A 349 -65.00 6.99 31.18
CA ARG A 349 -65.96 8.02 30.68
C ARG A 349 -65.60 8.96 29.51
N GLN A 350 -66.04 8.50 28.34
CA GLN A 350 -67.05 9.08 27.41
C GLN A 350 -66.87 10.48 26.76
N PRO A 351 -67.46 10.67 25.54
CA PRO A 351 -67.01 11.61 24.51
C PRO A 351 -67.91 12.85 24.39
N LEU A 352 -67.46 13.88 23.67
CA LEU A 352 -68.32 14.84 22.95
C LEU A 352 -67.49 15.67 21.93
N SER A 353 -67.79 15.41 20.65
CA SER A 353 -67.87 16.21 19.40
C SER A 353 -67.41 17.70 19.31
N PRO A 354 -67.36 18.29 18.08
CA PRO A 354 -66.24 19.07 17.59
C PRO A 354 -66.53 20.58 17.49
N HIS A 355 -65.49 21.38 17.23
CA HIS A 355 -65.55 22.55 16.36
C HIS A 355 -64.16 22.93 15.86
#